data_AF-A0A9E8MW99-F1
#
_entry.id   AF-A0A9E8MW99-F1
#
_cell.length_a   1.000
_cell.length_b   1.000
_cell.length_c   1.000
_cell.angle_alpha   90.00
_cell.angle_beta   90.00
_cell.angle_gamma   90.00
#
_symmetry.space_group_name_H-M   'P 1'
#
loop_
_entity.id
_entity.type
_entity.pdbx_description
1 polymer ?
#
loop_
_entity_poly.entity_id
_entity_poly.type
_entity_poly.pdbx_seq_one_letter_code
_entity_poly.pdbx_strand_id
1 'polypeptide(L)' 'MNFKVVDNKNMTNAIYIHMKENNSDLLVMVNTRHSFLENILFESAVDKMTLHIDVPFLAMQNMRRDY' A
#
# COMPACT_ATOMS: atom_id res chain seq x y z
N MET A 1 -5.54 4.65 -18.24
CA MET A 1 -5.22 4.28 -16.84
C MET A 1 -3.86 4.88 -16.52
N ASN A 2 -3.74 5.71 -15.47
CA ASN A 2 -2.47 6.31 -15.07
C ASN A 2 -1.85 5.44 -13.97
N PHE A 3 -0.70 4.83 -14.23
CA PHE A 3 0.09 4.11 -13.23
C PHE A 3 1.50 4.69 -13.20
N LYS A 4 2.07 4.85 -12.01
CA LYS A 4 3.45 5.32 -11.81
C LYS A 4 4.25 4.16 -11.23
N VAL A 5 5.28 3.72 -11.95
CA VAL A 5 6.27 2.78 -11.41
C VAL A 5 7.39 3.61 -10.81
N VAL A 6 7.74 3.33 -9.56
CA VAL A 6 8.78 4.06 -8.83
C VAL A 6 9.85 3.04 -8.43
N ASP A 7 11.07 3.23 -8.90
CA ASP A 7 12.23 2.47 -8.42
C ASP A 7 12.77 3.15 -7.16
N ASN A 8 12.37 2.65 -5.99
CA ASN A 8 12.77 3.18 -4.70
C ASN A 8 12.98 2.05 -3.69
N LYS A 9 14.08 2.11 -2.95
CA LYS A 9 14.41 1.14 -1.89
C LYS A 9 13.45 1.21 -0.70
N ASN A 10 12.72 2.31 -0.53
CA ASN A 10 11.76 2.51 0.55
C ASN A 10 10.37 2.82 -0.02
N MET A 11 9.51 1.80 -0.01
CA MET A 11 8.12 1.87 -0.48
C MET A 11 7.29 2.92 0.28
N THR A 12 7.44 3.00 1.60
CA THR A 12 6.71 3.97 2.43
C THR A 12 7.03 5.40 2.01
N ASN A 13 8.31 5.71 1.80
CA ASN A 13 8.72 7.03 1.35
C ASN A 13 8.24 7.33 -0.07
N ALA A 14 8.27 6.33 -0.97
CA ALA A 14 7.77 6.48 -2.33
C ALA A 14 6.27 6.82 -2.37
N ILE A 15 5.46 6.13 -1.56
CA ILE A 15 4.03 6.39 -1.44
C ILE A 15 3.80 7.78 -0.83
N TYR A 16 4.50 8.13 0.25
CA TYR A 16 4.36 9.45 0.89
C TYR A 16 4.68 10.62 -0.07
N ILE A 17 5.79 10.54 -0.79
CA ILE A 17 6.16 11.55 -1.80
C ILE A 17 5.07 11.65 -2.86
N HIS A 18 4.60 10.50 -3.37
CA HIS A 18 3.58 10.48 -4.40
C HIS A 18 2.27 11.13 -3.93
N MET A 19 1.83 10.82 -2.70
CA MET A 19 0.64 11.42 -2.11
C MET A 19 0.78 12.93 -1.94
N LYS A 20 1.96 13.41 -1.50
CA LYS A 20 2.24 14.84 -1.34
C LYS A 20 2.27 15.59 -2.68
N GLU A 21 2.87 15.00 -3.71
CA GLU A 21 2.92 15.55 -5.07
C GLU A 21 1.54 15.66 -5.72
N ASN A 22 0.59 14.79 -5.33
CA ASN A 22 -0.72 14.66 -5.97
C ASN A 22 -1.87 15.08 -5.05
N ASN A 23 -1.58 15.71 -3.90
CA ASN A 23 -2.58 16.13 -2.90
C ASN A 23 -3.59 15.01 -2.59
N SER A 24 -3.10 13.80 -2.32
CA SER A 24 -3.96 12.65 -2.03
C SER A 24 -4.43 12.65 -0.58
N ASP A 25 -5.75 12.71 -0.37
CA ASP A 25 -6.38 12.78 0.96
C ASP A 25 -6.84 11.42 1.52
N LEU A 26 -6.59 10.32 0.79
CA LEU A 26 -6.92 8.95 1.19
C LEU A 26 -5.89 7.99 0.63
N LEU A 27 -5.36 7.09 1.47
CA LEU A 27 -4.54 5.96 1.02
C LEU A 27 -5.37 4.68 1.01
N VAL A 28 -5.40 4.02 -0.14
CA VAL A 28 -5.98 2.67 -0.28
C VAL A 28 -4.87 1.70 -0.69
N MET A 29 -4.67 0.65 0.09
CA MET A 29 -3.72 -0.42 -0.20
C MET A 29 -4.47 -1.72 -0.44
N VAL A 30 -4.14 -2.43 -1.52
CA VAL A 30 -4.73 -3.72 -1.87
C VAL A 30 -3.65 -4.79 -1.87
N ASN A 31 -3.87 -5.86 -1.11
CA ASN A 31 -3.02 -7.04 -1.19
C ASN A 31 -3.43 -7.91 -2.38
N THR A 32 -2.56 -8.08 -3.37
CA THR A 32 -2.65 -9.12 -4.39
C THR A 32 -1.91 -10.36 -3.91
N ARG A 33 -2.64 -11.40 -3.48
CA ARG A 33 -2.03 -12.64 -2.96
C ARG A 33 -1.18 -13.34 -4.03
N HIS A 34 0.13 -13.48 -3.80
CA HIS A 34 0.97 -14.48 -4.50
C HIS A 34 1.67 -15.49 -3.57
N SER A 35 1.68 -15.34 -2.23
CA SER A 35 2.11 -16.40 -1.29
C SER A 35 1.91 -16.02 0.19
N PHE A 36 2.12 -16.96 1.13
CA PHE A 36 2.13 -16.70 2.58
C PHE A 36 3.15 -15.62 3.00
N LEU A 37 4.36 -15.64 2.42
CA LEU A 37 5.39 -14.65 2.72
C LEU A 37 5.00 -13.24 2.26
N GLU A 38 4.33 -13.12 1.11
CA GLU A 38 3.79 -11.83 0.68
C GLU A 38 2.72 -11.30 1.61
N ASN A 39 1.89 -12.15 2.21
CA ASN A 39 0.94 -11.71 3.24
C ASN A 39 1.67 -11.08 4.44
N ILE A 40 2.74 -11.71 4.94
CA ILE A 40 3.55 -11.16 6.04
C ILE A 40 4.21 -9.83 5.63
N LEU A 41 4.75 -9.75 4.41
CA LEU A 41 5.36 -8.53 3.89
C LEU A 41 4.33 -7.41 3.71
N PHE A 42 3.11 -7.73 3.26
CA PHE A 42 2.01 -6.77 3.15
C PHE A 42 1.55 -6.29 4.52
N GLU A 43 1.35 -7.18 5.49
CA GLU A 43 1.04 -6.81 6.89
C GLU A 43 2.14 -5.88 7.45
N SER A 44 3.42 -6.24 7.28
CA SER A 44 4.54 -5.40 7.73
C SER A 44 4.58 -4.03 7.04
N ALA A 45 4.23 -3.97 5.75
CA ALA A 45 4.13 -2.70 5.04
C ALA A 45 2.97 -1.85 5.56
N VAL A 46 1.78 -2.45 5.71
CA VAL A 46 0.61 -1.79 6.28
C VAL A 46 0.95 -1.22 7.66
N ASP A 47 1.57 -2.01 8.54
CA ASP A 47 1.97 -1.57 9.88
C ASP A 47 2.96 -0.38 9.83
N LYS A 48 3.94 -0.41 8.92
CA LYS A 48 4.88 0.71 8.76
C LYS A 48 4.17 1.98 8.27
N MET A 49 3.17 1.83 7.39
CA MET A 49 2.40 2.96 6.86
C MET A 49 1.51 3.57 7.93
N THR A 50 0.78 2.76 8.69
CA THR A 50 -0.15 3.23 9.73
C THR A 50 0.55 3.99 10.86
N LEU A 51 1.83 3.71 11.12
CA LEU A 51 2.63 4.45 12.09
C LEU A 51 2.95 5.90 11.72
N HIS A 52 2.91 6.25 10.42
CA HIS A 52 3.42 7.54 9.92
C HIS A 52 2.46 8.28 8.99
N ILE A 53 1.28 7.72 8.70
CA ILE A 53 0.34 8.32 7.76
C ILE A 53 -0.64 9.28 8.45
N ASP A 54 -0.76 10.47 7.88
CA ASP A 54 -1.61 11.54 8.44
C ASP A 54 -3.01 11.61 7.82
N VAL A 55 -3.29 10.76 6.83
CA VAL A 55 -4.58 10.71 6.14
C VAL A 55 -5.30 9.39 6.43
N PRO A 56 -6.64 9.34 6.27
CA PRO A 56 -7.39 8.09 6.38
C PRO A 56 -6.78 6.97 5.53
N PHE A 57 -6.79 5.76 6.08
CA PHE A 57 -6.11 4.60 5.51
C PHE A 57 -7.06 3.41 5.41
N LEU A 58 -7.18 2.84 4.20
CA LEU A 58 -7.99 1.65 3.92
C LEU A 58 -7.11 0.52 3.38
N ALA A 59 -6.98 -0.55 4.15
CA ALA A 59 -6.34 -1.79 3.70
C ALA A 59 -7.41 -2.80 3.23
N MET A 60 -7.31 -3.25 1.98
CA MET A 60 -8.20 -4.24 1.40
C MET A 60 -7.45 -5.54 1.07
N GLN A 61 -8.07 -6.67 1.37
CA GLN A 61 -7.56 -7.98 0.97
C GLN A 61 -8.24 -8.44 -0.32
N ASN A 62 -7.47 -8.75 -1.36
CA ASN A 62 -8.02 -9.43 -2.54
C ASN A 62 -8.11 -10.94 -2.27
N MET A 63 -9.14 -11.33 -1.50
CA MET A 63 -9.43 -12.74 -1.23
C MET A 63 -10.17 -13.33 -2.43
N ARG A 64 -9.64 -14.41 -3.03
CA ARG A 64 -10.41 -15.21 -3.97
C ARG A 64 -11.62 -15.79 -3.24
N ARG A 65 -12.81 -15.69 -3.82
CA ARG A 65 -13.96 -16.46 -3.36
C ARG A 65 -13.81 -17.86 -3.91
N ASP A 66 -13.54 -18.80 -3.01
CA ASP A 66 -13.63 -20.23 -3.32
C ASP A 66 -15.13 -20.55 -3.39
N TYR A 67 -15.63 -20.82 -4.61
CA TYR A 67 -16.99 -21.28 -4.90
C TYR A 67 -16.96 -22.78 -5.20
#